data_AF-A0A6P6U0K6-F1
#
_entry.id   AF-A0A6P6U0K6-F1
#
_cell.length_a   1.000
_cell.length_b   1.000
_cell.length_c   1.000
_cell.angle_alpha   90.00
_cell.angle_beta   90.00
_cell.angle_gamma   90.00
#
_symmetry.space_group_name_H-M   'P 1'
#
loop_
_entity.id
_entity.type
_entity.pdbx_description
1 polymer ?
#
loop_
_entity_poly.entity_id
_entity_poly.type
_entity_poly.pdbx_seq_one_letter_code
_entity_poly.pdbx_strand_id
1 'polypeptide(L)'
;MACEIGNRTVLKFDTEDGVAVALARYIANLSERFIKEKGSFNVVLSGGSLIDTIRYLAQAPYKESVDWPKWSIFWLDERVVPLDSKDSNYRLAWDGLLKYVTSY
;
A
#
# COMPACT_ATOMS: atom_id res chain seq x y z
N MET A 1 -7.19 -23.88 16.68
CA MET A 1 -8.16 -23.13 15.84
C MET A 1 -7.59 -23.13 14.44
N ALA A 2 -7.97 -24.10 13.61
CA ALA A 2 -7.53 -24.14 12.23
C ALA A 2 -8.27 -23.03 11.50
N CYS A 3 -7.54 -22.05 10.99
CA CYS A 3 -8.10 -21.03 10.11
C CYS A 3 -8.62 -21.77 8.88
N GLU A 4 -9.93 -21.69 8.61
CA GLU A 4 -10.49 -22.20 7.36
C GLU A 4 -9.70 -21.57 6.21
N ILE A 5 -9.13 -22.41 5.34
CA ILE A 5 -8.39 -21.95 4.17
C ILE A 5 -9.45 -21.40 3.22
N GLY A 6 -9.75 -20.11 3.35
CA GLY A 6 -10.61 -19.39 2.43
C GLY A 6 -10.15 -19.60 0.99
N ASN A 7 -11.08 -19.50 0.04
CA ASN A 7 -10.78 -19.67 -1.39
C ASN A 7 -9.51 -18.88 -1.79
N ARG A 8 -8.45 -19.61 -2.13
CA ARG A 8 -7.15 -19.03 -2.50
C ARG A 8 -7.20 -18.60 -3.96
N THR A 9 -7.28 -17.29 -4.20
CA THR A 9 -7.08 -16.73 -5.55
C THR A 9 -5.59 -16.43 -5.75
N VAL A 10 -5.00 -16.93 -6.84
CA VAL A 10 -3.64 -16.60 -7.26
C VAL A 10 -3.71 -15.96 -8.64
N LEU A 11 -3.19 -14.74 -8.76
CA LEU A 11 -3.04 -14.05 -10.04
C LEU A 11 -1.57 -14.12 -10.46
N LYS A 12 -1.32 -14.63 -11.67
CA LYS A 12 0.02 -14.71 -12.26
C LYS A 12 0.18 -13.63 -13.32
N PHE A 13 1.31 -12.95 -13.28
CA PHE A 13 1.72 -11.94 -14.26
C PHE A 13 3.08 -12.32 -14.84
N ASP A 14 3.35 -11.92 -16.08
CA ASP A 14 4.59 -12.26 -16.77
C ASP A 14 5.77 -11.39 -16.33
N THR A 15 5.49 -10.22 -15.74
CA THR A 15 6.49 -9.23 -15.31
C THR A 15 6.18 -8.69 -13.92
N GLU A 16 7.21 -8.23 -13.22
CA GLU A 16 7.08 -7.50 -11.95
C GLU A 16 6.25 -6.22 -12.13
N ASP A 17 6.38 -5.56 -13.28
CA ASP A 17 5.57 -4.40 -13.62
C ASP A 17 4.07 -4.72 -13.74
N GLY A 18 3.74 -5.87 -14.34
CA GLY A 18 2.37 -6.36 -14.40
C GLY A 18 1.77 -6.58 -13.00
N VAL A 19 2.57 -7.08 -12.04
CA VAL A 19 2.16 -7.19 -10.64
C VAL A 19 1.90 -5.79 -10.05
N ALA A 20 2.80 -4.84 -10.27
CA ALA A 20 2.69 -3.49 -9.72
C ALA A 20 1.45 -2.75 -10.23
N VAL A 21 1.19 -2.80 -11.54
CA VAL A 21 -0.01 -2.20 -12.16
C VAL A 21 -1.28 -2.85 -11.61
N ALA A 22 -1.32 -4.18 -11.56
CA ALA A 22 -2.49 -4.90 -11.08
C ALA A 22 -2.76 -4.66 -9.59
N LEU A 23 -1.70 -4.58 -8.77
CA LEU A 23 -1.79 -4.35 -7.34
C LEU A 23 -2.27 -2.92 -7.04
N ALA A 24 -1.76 -1.90 -7.72
CA ALA A 24 -2.22 -0.52 -7.55
C ALA A 24 -3.72 -0.40 -7.86
N ARG A 25 -4.18 -0.97 -8.98
CA ARG A 25 -5.60 -1.03 -9.34
C ARG A 25 -6.44 -1.76 -8.28
N TYR A 26 -5.94 -2.90 -7.80
CA TYR A 26 -6.65 -3.70 -6.79
C TYR A 26 -6.81 -2.92 -5.48
N ILE A 27 -5.74 -2.28 -5.00
CA ILE A 27 -5.76 -1.48 -3.78
C ILE A 27 -6.69 -0.27 -3.93
N ALA A 28 -6.65 0.45 -5.06
CA ALA A 28 -7.53 1.58 -5.31
C ALA A 28 -9.02 1.18 -5.27
N ASN A 29 -9.37 0.05 -5.90
CA ASN A 29 -10.73 -0.48 -5.87
C ASN A 29 -11.18 -0.90 -4.46
N LEU A 30 -10.27 -1.52 -3.68
CA LEU A 30 -10.56 -1.85 -2.28
C LEU A 30 -10.76 -0.61 -1.42
N SER A 31 -9.90 0.39 -1.61
CA SER A 31 -9.99 1.69 -0.94
C SER A 31 -11.35 2.33 -1.20
N GLU A 32 -11.72 2.52 -2.46
CA GLU A 32 -13.02 3.09 -2.84
C GLU A 32 -14.18 2.33 -2.18
N ARG A 33 -14.19 0.99 -2.28
CA ARG A 33 -15.24 0.15 -1.71
C ARG A 33 -15.36 0.33 -0.20
N PHE A 34 -14.26 0.21 0.54
CA PHE A 34 -14.31 0.25 2.00
C PHE A 34 -14.49 1.67 2.57
N ILE A 35 -14.03 2.70 1.87
CA ILE A 35 -14.35 4.08 2.24
C ILE A 35 -15.85 4.32 2.07
N LYS A 36 -16.47 3.83 0.99
CA LYS A 36 -17.92 3.92 0.79
C LYS A 36 -18.71 3.17 1.87
N GLU A 37 -18.25 1.98 2.26
CA GLU A 37 -18.95 1.13 3.24
C GLU A 37 -18.73 1.52 4.70
N LYS A 38 -17.51 1.98 5.04
CA LYS A 38 -17.05 2.13 6.43
C LYS A 38 -16.48 3.52 6.74
N GLY A 39 -16.41 4.41 5.76
CA GLY A 39 -15.87 5.76 5.91
C GLY A 39 -14.35 5.83 6.09
N SER A 40 -13.61 4.72 5.97
CA SER A 40 -12.15 4.65 6.13
C SER A 40 -11.54 3.44 5.42
N PHE A 41 -10.23 3.49 5.16
CA PHE A 41 -9.45 2.36 4.65
C PHE A 41 -8.17 2.18 5.47
N ASN A 42 -7.97 1.01 6.05
CA ASN A 42 -6.83 0.74 6.93
C ASN A 42 -5.84 -0.20 6.23
N VAL A 43 -4.57 0.18 6.17
CA VAL A 43 -3.51 -0.56 5.46
C VAL A 43 -2.33 -0.78 6.39
N VAL A 44 -1.75 -1.98 6.35
CA VAL A 44 -0.53 -2.35 7.08
C VAL A 44 0.59 -2.59 6.07
N LEU A 45 1.71 -1.86 6.17
CA LEU A 45 2.86 -1.96 5.28
C LEU A 45 3.99 -2.79 5.93
N SER A 46 4.59 -3.70 5.17
CA SER A 46 5.71 -4.55 5.62
C SER A 46 7.11 -4.02 5.28
N GLY A 47 7.22 -2.95 4.48
CA GLY A 47 8.50 -2.52 3.91
C GLY A 47 9.02 -3.47 2.81
N GLY A 48 10.33 -3.47 2.59
CA GLY A 48 10.98 -4.28 1.55
C GLY A 48 10.47 -3.94 0.13
N SER A 49 10.35 -4.97 -0.73
CA SER A 49 9.91 -4.80 -2.12
C SER A 49 8.45 -4.38 -2.28
N LEU A 50 7.64 -4.43 -1.21
CA LEU A 50 6.23 -4.02 -1.28
C LEU A 50 6.11 -2.55 -1.72
N ILE A 51 6.94 -1.67 -1.17
CA ILE A 51 6.86 -0.23 -1.45
C ILE A 51 7.14 0.05 -2.93
N ASP A 52 8.10 -0.65 -3.53
CA ASP A 52 8.34 -0.56 -4.98
C ASP A 52 7.20 -1.19 -5.79
N THR A 53 6.65 -2.33 -5.34
CA THR A 53 5.51 -2.99 -6.01
C THR A 53 4.27 -2.10 -6.05
N ILE A 54 4.03 -1.25 -5.05
CA ILE A 54 2.88 -0.33 -5.03
C ILE A 54 3.17 1.06 -5.63
N ARG A 55 4.33 1.27 -6.26
CA ARG A 55 4.80 2.59 -6.77
C ARG A 55 3.79 3.37 -7.61
N TYR A 56 2.88 2.69 -8.32
CA TYR A 56 1.88 3.35 -9.15
C TYR A 56 0.81 4.08 -8.35
N LEU A 57 0.60 3.73 -7.07
CA LEU A 57 -0.30 4.48 -6.18
C LEU A 57 0.15 5.93 -5.98
N ALA A 58 1.46 6.20 -6.07
CA ALA A 58 2.03 7.53 -5.95
C ALA A 58 1.98 8.36 -7.25
N GLN A 59 1.39 7.82 -8.32
CA GLN A 59 1.35 8.42 -9.65
C GLN A 59 -0.09 8.56 -10.15
N ALA A 60 -0.27 9.35 -11.21
CA ALA A 60 -1.56 9.44 -11.88
C ALA A 60 -1.98 8.08 -12.47
N PRO A 61 -3.28 7.71 -12.41
CA PRO A 61 -4.38 8.52 -11.86
C PRO A 61 -4.62 8.32 -10.36
N TYR A 62 -3.92 7.39 -9.70
CA TYR A 62 -4.24 6.97 -8.33
C TYR A 62 -3.93 8.03 -7.30
N LYS A 63 -2.84 8.78 -7.49
CA LYS A 63 -2.48 9.90 -6.63
C LYS A 63 -3.64 10.90 -6.50
N GLU A 64 -4.37 11.18 -7.58
CA GLU A 64 -5.46 12.16 -7.59
C GLU A 64 -6.83 11.56 -7.26
N SER A 65 -7.06 10.28 -7.59
CA SER A 65 -8.38 9.64 -7.47
C SER A 65 -8.61 8.93 -6.14
N VAL A 66 -7.55 8.55 -5.41
CA VAL A 66 -7.69 7.91 -4.09
C VAL A 66 -7.94 8.98 -3.02
N ASP A 67 -8.92 8.73 -2.15
CA ASP A 67 -9.25 9.60 -1.01
C ASP A 67 -8.29 9.37 0.17
N TRP A 68 -7.04 9.83 0.01
CA TRP A 68 -5.94 9.65 0.97
C TRP A 68 -6.24 10.09 2.41
N PRO A 69 -6.98 11.18 2.67
CA PRO A 69 -7.38 11.55 4.03
C PRO A 69 -8.18 10.49 4.80
N LYS A 70 -8.76 9.50 4.09
CA LYS A 70 -9.50 8.38 4.69
C LYS A 70 -8.63 7.15 4.96
N TRP A 71 -7.36 7.19 4.57
CA TRP A 71 -6.42 6.10 4.81
C TRP A 71 -5.79 6.20 6.20
N SER A 72 -5.81 5.09 6.94
CA SER A 72 -4.95 4.91 8.11
C SER A 72 -3.86 3.90 7.75
N ILE A 73 -2.61 4.33 7.81
CA ILE A 73 -1.45 3.52 7.46
C ILE A 73 -0.73 3.09 8.73
N PHE A 74 -0.48 1.79 8.84
CA PHE A 74 0.23 1.13 9.94
C PHE A 74 1.43 0.36 9.41
N TRP A 75 2.31 -0.08 10.30
CA TRP A 75 3.47 -0.89 9.99
C TRP A 75 3.27 -2.30 10.55
N LEU A 76 3.65 -3.30 9.76
CA LEU A 76 3.70 -4.68 10.22
C LEU A 76 4.84 -4.87 11.22
N ASP A 77 5.99 -4.28 10.89
CA ASP A 77 7.21 -4.25 11.67
C ASP A 77 8.01 -2.97 11.36
N GLU A 78 8.95 -2.64 12.24
CA GLU A 78 9.92 -1.56 12.04
C GLU A 78 11.24 -1.89 12.77
N ARG A 79 12.33 -1.34 12.25
CA ARG A 79 13.68 -1.46 12.76
C ARG A 79 13.87 -0.37 13.82
N VAL A 80 14.50 -0.73 14.93
CA VAL A 80 14.78 0.22 16.02
C VAL A 80 16.00 1.08 15.66
N VAL A 81 15.80 2.01 14.72
CA VAL A 81 16.78 2.94 14.16
C VAL A 81 16.14 4.33 13.98
N PRO A 82 16.92 5.42 13.78
CA PRO A 82 16.36 6.72 13.41
C PRO A 82 15.45 6.66 12.18
N LEU A 83 14.41 7.48 12.14
CA LEU A 83 13.41 7.47 11.07
C LEU A 83 13.97 7.85 9.69
N ASP A 84 15.10 8.54 9.63
CA ASP A 84 15.81 8.89 8.41
C ASP A 84 16.91 7.87 8.02
N SER A 85 17.08 6.82 8.83
CA SER A 85 17.97 5.71 8.50
C SER A 85 17.51 5.00 7.23
N LYS A 86 18.47 4.60 6.39
CA LYS A 86 18.22 3.78 5.19
C LYS A 86 17.55 2.44 5.51
N ASP A 87 17.67 1.97 6.76
CA ASP A 87 17.13 0.69 7.21
C ASP A 87 15.70 0.82 7.79
N SER A 88 15.15 2.04 7.88
CA SER A 88 13.79 2.28 8.37
C SER A 88 12.74 1.98 7.30
N ASN A 89 11.72 1.18 7.67
CA ASN A 89 10.53 0.96 6.86
C ASN A 89 9.70 2.24 6.71
N TYR A 90 9.67 3.12 7.72
CA TYR A 90 9.08 4.46 7.63
C TYR A 90 9.75 5.28 6.53
N ARG A 91 11.10 5.38 6.53
CA ARG A 91 11.80 6.11 5.45
C ARG A 91 11.47 5.55 4.09
N LEU A 92 11.49 4.23 3.96
CA LEU A 92 11.18 3.56 2.69
C LEU A 92 9.77 3.93 2.19
N ALA A 93 8.76 3.83 3.07
CA ALA A 93 7.39 4.22 2.75
C ALA A 93 7.26 5.73 2.46
N TRP A 94 7.99 6.57 3.19
CA TRP A 94 8.05 8.01 2.95
C TRP A 94 8.54 8.32 1.54
N ASP A 95 9.66 7.72 1.16
CA ASP A 95 10.32 7.96 -0.11
C ASP A 95 9.57 7.39 -1.31
N GLY A 96 8.84 6.29 -1.14
CA GLY A 96 8.11 5.61 -2.21
C GLY A 96 6.63 5.98 -2.34
N LEU A 97 5.98 6.44 -1.27
CA LEU A 97 4.54 6.66 -1.24
C LEU A 97 4.14 7.94 -0.50
N LEU A 98 4.44 8.02 0.81
CA LEU A 98 3.75 8.97 1.70
C LEU A 98 3.97 10.42 1.26
N LYS A 99 5.21 10.81 0.91
CA LYS A 99 5.51 12.19 0.49
C LYS A 99 4.78 12.66 -0.76
N TYR A 100 4.22 11.73 -1.55
CA TYR A 100 3.47 12.06 -2.75
C TYR A 100 1.96 12.15 -2.51
N VAL A 101 1.45 11.50 -1.47
CA VAL A 101 0.01 11.31 -1.22
C VAL A 101 -0.49 12.01 0.04
N THR A 102 0.42 12.44 0.92
CA THR A 102 0.11 13.30 2.06
C THR A 102 0.35 14.77 1.69
N SER A 103 -0.68 15.59 1.80
CA SER A 103 -0.55 17.05 1.78
C SER A 103 -0.51 17.54 3.24
N TYR A 104 0.52 18.32 3.60
CA TYR A 104 0.55 19.08 4.85
C TYR A 104 -0.19 20.41 4.70
#